data_AF-A0A1A8BQD9-F1
#
_entry.id   AF-A0A1A8BQD9-F1
#
_cell.length_a   1.000
_cell.length_b   1.000
_cell.length_c   1.000
_cell.angle_alpha   90.00
_cell.angle_beta   90.00
_cell.angle_gamma   90.00
#
_symmetry.space_group_name_H-M   'P 1'
#
loop_
_entity.id
_entity.type
_entity.pdbx_description
1 polymer ?
#
loop_
_entity_poly.entity_id
_entity_poly.type
_entity_poly.pdbx_seq_one_letter_code
_entity_poly.pdbx_strand_id
1 'polypeptide(L)'
;MACSAQDSTLIGLCDGQLDPKRHRSSFLTNKVGGEPDWPPVFSRLSPRCGLCGGLSVHVVQVYCPLQASPYHRTLHLFACPRPDCSGRSESWTAL
;
A
#
# COMPACT_ATOMS: atom_id res chain seq x y z
N MET A 1 -6.34 -42.65 10.92
CA MET A 1 -5.44 -41.75 10.17
C MET A 1 -5.69 -40.34 10.68
N ALA A 2 -4.78 -39.79 11.48
CA ALA A 2 -4.92 -38.44 12.01
C ALA A 2 -4.55 -37.43 10.91
N CYS A 3 -5.45 -36.49 10.63
CA CYS A 3 -5.21 -35.38 9.72
C CYS A 3 -4.15 -34.47 10.35
N SER A 4 -3.02 -34.29 9.67
CA SER A 4 -2.01 -33.32 10.09
C SER A 4 -2.62 -31.92 10.02
N ALA A 5 -2.79 -31.26 11.17
CA ALA A 5 -3.14 -29.84 11.21
C ALA A 5 -2.02 -29.07 10.49
N GLN A 6 -2.34 -28.49 9.33
CA GLN A 6 -1.45 -27.56 8.67
C GLN A 6 -1.34 -26.34 9.57
N ASP A 7 -0.14 -26.11 10.11
CA ASP A 7 0.18 -24.95 10.93
C ASP A 7 0.24 -23.72 10.00
N SER A 8 -0.92 -23.13 9.72
CA SER A 8 -1.02 -21.91 8.93
C SER A 8 -0.42 -20.78 9.75
N THR A 9 0.82 -20.42 9.47
CA THR A 9 1.43 -19.22 10.04
C THR A 9 0.65 -18.00 9.56
N LEU A 10 -0.30 -17.52 10.37
CA LEU A 10 -1.03 -16.28 10.13
C LEU A 10 -0.12 -15.12 10.53
N ILE A 11 0.45 -14.41 9.54
CA ILE A 11 1.29 -13.23 9.77
C ILE A 11 0.44 -11.97 10.07
N GLY A 12 -0.88 -12.11 10.17
CA GLY A 12 -1.78 -11.03 10.58
C GLY A 12 -3.17 -11.54 10.94
N LEU A 13 -3.77 -10.95 11.96
CA LEU A 13 -5.21 -11.07 12.20
C LEU A 13 -5.90 -10.18 11.18
N CYS A 14 -6.65 -10.75 10.24
CA CYS A 14 -7.57 -9.96 9.42
C CYS A 14 -8.55 -9.28 10.37
N ASP A 15 -8.49 -7.95 10.47
CA ASP A 15 -9.50 -7.21 11.20
C ASP A 15 -10.84 -7.26 10.46
N GLY A 16 -11.91 -6.89 11.17
CA GLY A 16 -13.21 -6.74 10.53
C GLY A 16 -13.20 -5.58 9.53
N GLN A 17 -14.09 -5.62 8.54
CA GLN A 17 -14.23 -4.52 7.59
C GLN A 17 -14.47 -3.18 8.33
N LEU A 18 -13.63 -2.19 8.05
CA LEU A 18 -13.78 -0.85 8.61
C LEU A 18 -15.06 -0.20 8.06
N ASP A 19 -15.88 0.35 8.95
CA ASP A 19 -17.03 1.17 8.54
C ASP A 19 -16.52 2.45 7.86
N PRO A 20 -16.77 2.64 6.55
CA PRO A 20 -16.25 3.80 5.82
C PRO A 20 -16.87 5.12 6.25
N LYS A 21 -18.03 5.11 6.94
CA LYS A 21 -18.64 6.32 7.50
C LYS A 21 -17.94 6.74 8.79
N ARG A 22 -17.44 5.77 9.55
CA ARG A 22 -16.80 5.99 10.85
C ARG A 22 -15.28 6.17 10.73
N HIS A 23 -14.66 5.48 9.78
CA HIS A 23 -13.22 5.43 9.59
C HIS A 23 -12.85 5.90 8.19
N ARG A 24 -12.94 7.21 7.96
CA ARG A 24 -12.51 7.83 6.70
C ARG A 24 -10.99 8.04 6.72
N SER A 25 -10.30 7.48 5.72
CA SER A 25 -8.88 7.76 5.48
C SER A 25 -8.71 9.09 4.75
N SER A 26 -7.53 9.67 4.89
CA SER A 26 -7.08 10.84 4.14
C SER A 26 -5.58 10.71 3.86
N PHE A 27 -4.99 11.67 3.13
CA PHE A 27 -3.54 11.72 2.91
C PHE A 27 -2.72 11.82 4.21
N LEU A 28 -3.36 12.11 5.36
CA LEU A 28 -2.75 12.14 6.70
C LEU A 28 -2.86 10.80 7.46
N THR A 29 -3.40 9.75 6.82
CA THR A 29 -3.63 8.44 7.44
C THR A 29 -2.58 7.43 6.97
N ASN A 30 -2.00 6.66 7.89
CA ASN A 30 -1.19 5.49 7.53
C ASN A 30 -2.12 4.33 7.17
N LYS A 31 -1.88 3.66 6.03
CA LYS A 31 -2.68 2.48 5.64
C LYS A 31 -1.92 1.52 4.74
N VAL A 32 -2.31 0.24 4.78
CA VAL A 32 -1.80 -0.83 3.91
C VAL A 32 -2.88 -1.17 2.88
N GLY A 33 -2.49 -1.28 1.61
CA GLY A 33 -3.39 -1.58 0.51
C GLY A 33 -4.40 -0.48 0.20
N GLY A 34 -5.48 -0.86 -0.49
CA GLY A 34 -6.53 0.04 -0.96
C GLY A 34 -6.04 1.06 -1.98
N GLU A 35 -6.89 2.04 -2.31
CA GLU A 35 -6.52 3.15 -3.20
C GLU A 35 -5.75 4.23 -2.43
N PRO A 36 -4.69 4.85 -2.99
CA PRO A 36 -3.98 5.96 -2.37
C PRO A 36 -4.89 7.19 -2.14
N ASP A 37 -4.78 7.83 -0.98
CA ASP A 37 -5.47 9.10 -0.68
C ASP A 37 -4.62 10.27 -1.20
N TRP A 38 -4.79 10.63 -2.48
CA TRP A 38 -4.07 11.78 -3.04
C TRP A 38 -4.61 13.12 -2.49
N PRO A 39 -3.74 14.06 -2.09
CA PRO A 39 -4.19 15.42 -1.79
C PRO A 39 -4.79 16.09 -3.05
N PRO A 40 -5.76 17.02 -2.90
CA PRO A 40 -6.47 17.62 -4.04
C PRO A 40 -5.59 18.30 -5.09
N VAL A 41 -4.36 18.68 -4.70
CA VAL A 41 -3.39 19.40 -5.54
C VAL A 41 -2.62 18.47 -6.47
N PHE A 42 -2.61 17.16 -6.20
CA PHE A 42 -1.84 16.19 -6.98
C PHE A 42 -2.73 15.42 -7.96
N SER A 43 -2.19 15.18 -9.15
CA SER A 43 -2.78 14.26 -10.11
C SER A 43 -2.65 12.83 -9.60
N ARG A 44 -3.70 12.01 -9.78
CA ARG A 44 -3.63 10.59 -9.44
C ARG A 44 -2.57 9.93 -10.32
N LEU A 45 -1.56 9.35 -9.69
CA LEU A 45 -0.51 8.60 -10.39
C LEU A 45 -0.87 7.12 -10.42
N SER A 46 -0.55 6.47 -11.54
CA SER A 46 -0.72 5.02 -11.72
C SER A 46 0.59 4.41 -12.23
N PRO A 47 1.56 4.17 -11.32
CA PRO A 47 2.86 3.63 -11.70
C PRO A 47 2.71 2.29 -12.40
N ARG A 48 3.65 2.02 -13.31
CA ARG A 48 3.75 0.74 -14.02
C ARG A 48 5.03 0.04 -13.59
N CYS A 49 4.98 -1.29 -13.58
CA CYS A 49 6.13 -2.13 -13.35
C CYS A 49 7.17 -1.92 -14.47
N GLY A 50 8.42 -1.66 -14.11
CA GLY A 50 9.52 -1.49 -15.06
C GLY A 50 9.91 -2.79 -15.79
N LEU A 51 9.52 -3.95 -15.26
CA LEU A 51 9.82 -5.26 -15.89
C LEU A 51 8.76 -5.68 -16.91
N CYS A 52 7.49 -5.64 -16.52
CA CYS A 52 6.40 -6.21 -17.32
C CYS A 52 5.44 -5.18 -17.91
N GLY A 53 5.60 -3.89 -17.59
CA GLY A 53 4.73 -2.80 -18.03
C GLY A 53 3.32 -2.80 -17.44
N GLY A 54 2.97 -3.80 -16.63
CA GLY A 54 1.69 -3.92 -15.94
C GLY A 54 1.49 -2.81 -14.91
N LEU A 55 0.23 -2.52 -14.56
CA LEU A 55 -0.08 -1.57 -13.48
C LEU A 55 0.45 -2.10 -12.15
N SER A 56 1.10 -1.22 -11.39
CA SER A 56 1.47 -1.49 -10.01
C SER A 56 0.29 -1.23 -9.10
N VAL A 57 0.19 -1.99 -8.01
CA VAL A 57 -0.83 -1.83 -6.98
C VAL A 57 -0.26 -1.05 -5.80
N HIS A 58 -1.11 -0.29 -5.11
CA HIS A 58 -0.72 0.43 -3.91
C HIS A 58 -0.53 -0.54 -2.75
N VAL A 59 0.64 -0.49 -2.12
CA VAL A 59 1.06 -1.39 -1.03
C VAL A 59 0.90 -0.71 0.31
N VAL A 60 1.42 0.52 0.46
CA VAL A 60 1.34 1.26 1.72
C VAL A 60 1.37 2.76 1.47
N GLN A 61 0.60 3.48 2.28
CA GLN A 61 0.63 4.92 2.43
C GLN A 61 1.17 5.24 3.82
N VAL A 62 2.21 6.07 3.90
CA VAL A 62 2.83 6.52 5.14
C VAL A 62 2.79 8.04 5.21
N TYR A 63 2.05 8.57 6.17
CA TYR A 63 2.05 9.97 6.52
C TYR A 63 3.34 10.31 7.29
N CYS A 64 4.14 11.21 6.71
CA CYS A 64 5.49 11.56 7.12
C CYS A 64 5.63 13.08 7.31
N PRO A 65 5.13 13.66 8.42
CA PRO A 65 5.26 15.09 8.67
C PRO A 65 6.73 15.52 8.78
N LEU A 66 7.03 16.73 8.33
CA LEU A 66 8.35 17.34 8.48
C LEU A 66 8.42 18.10 9.82
N GLN A 67 9.41 17.77 10.64
CA GLN A 67 9.61 18.46 11.92
C GLN A 67 9.81 19.97 11.70
N ALA A 68 9.11 20.78 12.49
CA ALA A 68 9.16 22.25 12.41
C ALA A 68 8.79 22.84 11.03
N SER A 69 7.99 22.12 10.23
CA SER A 69 7.48 22.61 8.95
C SER A 69 5.96 22.65 8.95
N PRO A 70 5.32 23.65 8.32
CA PRO A 70 3.89 23.60 8.04
C PRO A 70 3.55 22.63 6.88
N TYR A 71 4.56 22.10 6.18
CA TYR A 71 4.37 21.19 5.07
C TYR A 71 4.35 19.73 5.53
N HIS A 72 3.42 18.98 4.95
CA HIS A 72 3.24 17.55 5.19
C HIS A 72 3.70 16.76 3.96
N ARG A 73 4.21 15.54 4.19
CA ARG A 73 4.52 14.60 3.13
C ARG A 73 3.78 13.29 3.37
N THR A 74 3.47 12.61 2.29
CA THR A 74 2.90 11.26 2.31
C THR A 74 3.70 10.44 1.31
N LEU A 75 4.23 9.31 1.76
CA LEU A 75 4.93 8.34 0.93
C LEU A 75 3.95 7.26 0.50
N HIS A 76 3.89 6.97 -0.78
CA HIS A 76 3.11 5.89 -1.35
C HIS A 76 4.01 4.85 -1.99
N LEU A 77 3.96 3.62 -1.53
CA LEU A 77 4.65 2.50 -2.15
C LEU A 77 3.72 1.80 -3.12
N PHE A 78 4.19 1.61 -4.36
CA PHE A 78 3.51 0.80 -5.38
C PHE A 78 4.40 -0.38 -5.76
N ALA A 79 3.81 -1.55 -5.98
CA ALA A 79 4.53 -2.74 -6.42
C ALA A 79 3.74 -3.55 -7.46
N CYS A 80 4.46 -4.30 -8.28
CA CYS A 80 3.86 -5.23 -9.23
C CYS A 80 3.31 -6.45 -8.49
N PRO A 81 2.03 -6.83 -8.70
CA PRO A 81 1.46 -8.01 -8.04
C PRO A 81 1.88 -9.33 -8.71
N ARG A 82 2.61 -9.29 -9.84
CA ARG A 82 3.01 -10.50 -10.56
C ARG A 82 4.13 -11.24 -9.82
N PRO A 83 3.99 -12.55 -9.55
CA PRO A 83 5.03 -13.34 -8.87
C PRO A 83 6.40 -13.25 -9.56
N ASP A 84 6.44 -13.30 -10.90
CA ASP A 84 7.67 -13.25 -11.69
C ASP A 84 8.44 -11.93 -11.54
N CYS A 85 7.75 -10.87 -11.13
CA CYS A 85 8.36 -9.56 -10.90
C CYS A 85 8.77 -9.36 -9.44
N SER A 86 8.28 -10.19 -8.51
CA SER A 86 8.44 -9.98 -7.07
C SER A 86 9.92 -9.92 -6.65
N GLY A 87 10.23 -9.02 -5.71
CA GLY A 87 11.58 -8.86 -5.15
C GLY A 87 12.59 -8.14 -6.05
N ARG A 88 12.17 -7.63 -7.22
CA ARG A 88 13.05 -6.92 -8.15
C ARG A 88 12.95 -5.41 -7.94
N SER A 89 14.06 -4.68 -8.06
CA SER A 89 14.08 -3.23 -7.80
C SER A 89 13.22 -2.43 -8.78
N GLU A 90 13.03 -2.92 -10.00
CA GLU A 90 12.23 -2.30 -11.05
C GLU A 90 10.73 -2.63 -10.94
N SER A 91 10.37 -3.54 -10.03
CA SER A 91 8.98 -3.97 -9.82
C SER A 91 8.24 -3.14 -8.78
N TRP A 92 8.88 -2.14 -8.18
CA TRP A 92 8.25 -1.27 -7.18
C TRP A 92 8.75 0.18 -7.33
N THR A 93 7.99 1.11 -6.79
CA THR A 93 8.32 2.54 -6.78
C THR A 93 7.71 3.20 -5.56
N ALA A 94 8.46 4.09 -4.93
CA ALA A 94 7.95 4.98 -3.89
C ALA A 94 7.73 6.39 -4.49
N LEU A 95 6.55 6.96 -4.23
CA LEU A 95 6.14 8.30 -4.63
C LEU A 95 5.91 9.19 -3.41
#